data_AF-A0A1V3R478-F1
#
_entry.id   AF-A0A1V3R478-F1
#
_cell.length_a   1.000
_cell.length_b   1.000
_cell.length_c   1.000
_cell.angle_alpha   90.00
_cell.angle_beta   90.00
_cell.angle_gamma   90.00
#
_symmetry.space_group_name_H-M   'P 1'
#
loop_
_entity.id
_entity.type
_entity.pdbx_description
1 polymer ?
#
loop_
_entity_poly.entity_id
_entity_poly.type
_entity_poly.pdbx_seq_one_letter_code
_entity_poly.pdbx_strand_id
1 'polypeptide(L)'
;MRKSILLLILFILGFSFSSISCKKKEDANLKLPHKINAFSKVKSLAPFDSTLVSSFFTKYPDLQKYQEETTELYRKRNYQYIWFDTKGILEVSHLLYNKLNNMEDEGIKATIPYKEKLDFLFQNALENQSANVNDELLITSLYFFYTHKVLKGIDDKKIAELGWYLPRKKQSYVNYLDSIIANPSLINKNEKEVLNEYYSLKEVLHKYRKIQKENSWNPIVLDSSTTALKLGDSSQTIAQIRQRLFILEDIATDSKSAIYDDVLATGIKKYQKRNGQLENQTITKKTISSLNIPIEDRIKTITVNMERCRWIDVDVAKAKELIVVNIPSYRLTYFKEGKPVLISNVVVGKDMNKTVIFSADMRYIVFSPYWNVPKSIIAKEIKPGIAKNPNYLAQHNMEWNNGTVRQKPGPKNSLGLVKFLFPNSNSIYLHDTPSKSLFNEEKRAFSHGCIRVAKPVELANEILKDDKSWTPEKIDAAMHKGKESWYTLKNKIPVYIGYFTAWVDNEGVIHFYDDVYQRDDRLATMLFEE
;
A
#
# COMPACT_ATOMS: atom_id res chain seq x y z
N MET A 1 62.57 -42.46 9.75
CA MET A 1 63.56 -41.34 9.68
C MET A 1 62.75 -40.03 9.71
N ARG A 2 62.53 -39.40 10.89
CA ARG A 2 63.31 -38.26 11.48
C ARG A 2 63.33 -37.03 10.53
N LYS A 3 62.86 -35.81 10.86
CA LYS A 3 62.58 -35.09 12.14
C LYS A 3 61.63 -33.88 11.87
N SER A 4 60.57 -33.65 12.66
CA SER A 4 60.42 -32.65 13.78
C SER A 4 59.88 -31.29 13.30
N ILE A 5 58.96 -30.56 13.98
CA ILE A 5 58.95 -30.08 15.38
C ILE A 5 57.50 -29.67 15.82
N LEU A 6 57.10 -30.14 17.02
CA LEU A 6 56.30 -29.56 18.16
C LEU A 6 55.15 -28.54 17.91
N LEU A 7 54.08 -28.44 18.72
CA LEU A 7 53.98 -28.52 20.18
C LEU A 7 52.50 -28.67 20.62
N LEU A 8 52.26 -29.51 21.64
CA LEU A 8 51.01 -29.74 22.35
C LEU A 8 50.95 -28.81 23.57
N ILE A 9 49.87 -28.05 23.79
CA ILE A 9 49.67 -27.29 25.04
C ILE A 9 48.28 -27.61 25.62
N LEU A 10 48.33 -28.32 26.76
CA LEU A 10 47.30 -28.44 27.78
C LEU A 10 46.92 -27.06 28.32
N PHE A 11 45.63 -26.78 28.51
CA PHE A 11 45.19 -25.74 29.45
C PHE A 11 44.75 -26.39 30.76
N ILE A 12 45.54 -26.12 31.80
CA ILE A 12 45.32 -26.52 33.20
C ILE A 12 44.25 -25.62 33.82
N LEU A 13 43.26 -26.25 34.45
CA LEU A 13 42.36 -25.63 35.43
C LEU A 13 43.17 -25.19 36.65
N GLY A 14 43.13 -23.90 36.97
CA GLY A 14 43.55 -23.33 38.24
C GLY A 14 42.37 -22.76 38.99
N PHE A 15 41.89 -23.52 39.97
CA PHE A 15 40.94 -23.10 40.99
C PHE A 15 41.55 -22.05 41.93
N SER A 16 40.81 -21.00 42.25
CA SER A 16 40.94 -20.32 43.55
C SER A 16 39.56 -19.85 44.01
N PHE A 17 39.04 -20.59 44.99
CA PHE A 17 37.87 -20.31 45.82
C PHE A 17 38.21 -19.28 46.89
N SER A 18 37.32 -18.31 47.13
CA SER A 18 36.84 -17.83 48.44
C SER A 18 35.89 -16.64 48.18
N SER A 19 34.74 -16.46 48.82
CA SER A 19 34.09 -17.15 49.94
C SER A 19 32.59 -16.79 49.93
N ILE A 20 31.80 -17.72 50.44
CA ILE A 20 30.34 -17.74 50.57
C ILE A 20 29.81 -16.66 51.52
N SER A 21 28.64 -16.06 51.22
CA SER A 21 27.59 -15.88 52.23
C SER A 21 26.20 -15.78 51.60
N CYS A 22 25.31 -16.66 52.05
CA CYS A 22 23.91 -16.79 51.65
C CYS A 22 23.01 -15.68 52.24
N LYS A 23 21.95 -15.28 51.52
CA LYS A 23 20.56 -15.52 51.97
C LYS A 23 19.48 -15.17 50.91
N LYS A 24 18.52 -16.11 50.86
CA LYS A 24 17.15 -16.20 50.33
C LYS A 24 16.42 -14.94 49.82
N LYS A 25 15.71 -15.18 48.71
CA LYS A 25 14.55 -14.46 48.17
C LYS A 25 13.40 -14.27 49.18
N GLU A 26 12.79 -13.09 49.15
CA GLU A 26 11.33 -12.90 49.18
C GLU A 26 10.97 -11.53 48.55
N ASP A 27 9.73 -11.44 48.08
CA ASP A 27 9.19 -10.54 47.05
C ASP A 27 9.34 -9.03 47.25
N ALA A 28 9.52 -8.30 46.14
CA ALA A 28 9.20 -6.87 46.07
C ALA A 28 8.73 -6.45 44.67
N ASN A 29 7.43 -6.14 44.61
CA ASN A 29 6.74 -5.28 43.66
C ASN A 29 7.63 -4.50 42.67
N LEU A 30 7.42 -4.77 41.38
CA LEU A 30 7.84 -3.94 40.25
C LEU A 30 7.23 -2.53 40.37
N LYS A 31 7.94 -1.63 41.05
CA LYS A 31 7.75 -0.18 40.87
C LYS A 31 8.36 0.19 39.52
N LEU A 32 7.55 0.77 38.64
CA LEU A 32 8.03 1.39 37.40
C LEU A 32 9.11 2.44 37.73
N PRO A 33 10.25 2.50 37.01
CA PRO A 33 11.17 3.60 37.16
C PRO A 33 10.60 4.83 36.42
N HIS A 34 9.96 5.71 37.18
CA HIS A 34 9.85 7.12 36.84
C HIS A 34 11.27 7.73 36.85
N LYS A 35 11.76 8.14 35.68
CA LYS A 35 12.57 9.35 35.39
C LYS A 35 13.31 9.15 34.07
N ILE A 36 12.78 9.74 33.00
CA ILE A 36 13.54 10.03 31.79
C ILE A 36 14.42 11.25 32.12
N ASN A 37 15.61 11.00 32.67
CA ASN A 37 16.66 12.01 32.76
C ASN A 37 17.65 11.74 31.61
N ALA A 38 17.36 12.35 30.46
CA ALA A 38 18.31 12.51 29.36
C ALA A 38 18.07 13.84 28.63
N PHE A 39 17.94 14.94 29.39
CA PHE A 39 18.11 16.30 28.85
C PHE A 39 19.42 16.85 29.40
N SER A 40 20.53 16.55 28.73
CA SER A 40 21.82 17.15 29.06
C SER A 40 21.91 18.57 28.47
N LYS A 41 21.86 19.57 29.35
CA LYS A 41 22.43 20.94 29.21
C LYS A 41 22.20 21.65 27.87
N VAL A 42 20.96 22.03 27.58
CA VAL A 42 20.67 23.25 26.82
C VAL A 42 20.11 24.26 27.83
N LYS A 43 20.56 25.53 27.83
CA LYS A 43 19.90 26.58 28.63
C LYS A 43 18.50 26.74 28.05
N SER A 44 17.51 26.15 28.72
CA SER A 44 16.11 26.22 28.28
C SER A 44 15.55 27.62 28.56
N LEU A 45 14.78 28.14 27.61
CA LEU A 45 13.96 29.33 27.83
C LEU A 45 12.95 29.07 28.96
N ALA A 46 12.52 30.14 29.65
CA ALA A 46 11.45 30.01 30.62
C ALA A 46 10.14 29.58 29.91
N PRO A 47 9.29 28.76 30.54
CA PRO A 47 8.01 28.39 29.95
C PRO A 47 7.12 29.63 29.79
N PHE A 48 6.32 29.65 28.72
CA PHE A 48 5.44 30.77 28.42
C PHE A 48 4.04 30.60 29.03
N ASP A 49 3.27 31.69 29.11
CA ASP A 49 1.91 31.67 29.65
C ASP A 49 0.95 30.91 28.72
N SER A 50 0.30 29.88 29.27
CA SER A 50 -0.74 29.08 28.61
C SER A 50 -1.86 29.89 27.95
N THR A 51 -2.20 31.07 28.47
CA THR A 51 -3.27 31.93 27.93
C THR A 51 -2.94 32.43 26.51
N LEU A 52 -1.65 32.53 26.18
CA LEU A 52 -1.15 33.00 24.89
C LEU A 52 -1.50 32.05 23.74
N VAL A 53 -1.77 30.77 24.02
CA VAL A 53 -2.18 29.81 22.98
C VAL A 53 -3.51 30.24 22.36
N SER A 54 -4.51 30.55 23.17
CA SER A 54 -5.82 30.97 22.65
C SER A 54 -5.73 32.32 21.93
N SER A 55 -4.97 33.26 22.49
CA SER A 55 -4.75 34.57 21.86
C SER A 55 -4.04 34.46 20.51
N PHE A 56 -3.08 33.53 20.37
CA PHE A 56 -2.43 33.23 19.10
C PHE A 56 -3.44 32.80 18.04
N PHE A 57 -4.31 31.83 18.32
CA PHE A 57 -5.25 31.34 17.32
C PHE A 57 -6.32 32.37 16.93
N THR A 58 -6.66 33.30 17.84
CA THR A 58 -7.49 34.48 17.48
C THR A 58 -6.78 35.38 16.47
N LYS A 59 -5.46 35.53 16.57
CA LYS A 59 -4.63 36.32 15.65
C LYS A 59 -4.33 35.62 14.32
N TYR A 60 -4.29 34.28 14.31
CA TYR A 60 -3.98 33.45 13.15
C TYR A 60 -5.13 32.47 12.83
N PRO A 61 -6.29 32.98 12.36
CA PRO A 61 -7.50 32.16 12.19
C PRO A 61 -7.36 31.00 11.21
N ASP A 62 -6.46 31.07 10.22
CA ASP A 62 -6.25 29.97 9.25
C ASP A 62 -5.64 28.71 9.90
N LEU A 63 -5.07 28.86 11.09
CA LEU A 63 -4.48 27.78 11.87
C LEU A 63 -5.41 27.27 12.98
N GLN A 64 -6.60 27.86 13.15
CA GLN A 64 -7.55 27.56 14.24
C GLN A 64 -7.82 26.07 14.44
N LYS A 65 -7.89 25.29 13.34
CA LYS A 65 -8.10 23.83 13.37
C LYS A 65 -7.02 23.03 14.13
N TYR A 66 -5.84 23.60 14.35
CA TYR A 66 -4.73 22.96 15.05
C TYR A 66 -4.64 23.36 16.53
N GLN A 67 -5.58 24.17 17.04
CA GLN A 67 -5.53 24.67 18.41
C GLN A 67 -5.56 23.56 19.45
N GLU A 68 -6.43 22.56 19.29
CA GLU A 68 -6.56 21.46 20.25
C GLU A 68 -5.25 20.68 20.38
N GLU A 69 -4.67 20.25 19.25
CA GLU A 69 -3.41 19.50 19.21
C GLU A 69 -2.22 20.34 19.72
N THR A 70 -2.18 21.63 19.38
CA THR A 70 -1.15 22.56 19.88
C THR A 70 -1.24 22.73 21.39
N THR A 71 -2.46 22.87 21.91
CA THR A 71 -2.71 22.99 23.35
C THR A 71 -2.32 21.70 24.08
N GLU A 72 -2.68 20.54 23.53
CA GLU A 72 -2.30 19.24 24.09
C GLU A 72 -0.77 19.08 24.17
N LEU A 73 -0.07 19.39 23.07
CA LEU A 73 1.39 19.30 22.99
C LEU A 73 2.09 20.17 24.05
N TYR A 74 1.74 21.45 24.15
CA TYR A 74 2.39 22.32 25.14
C TYR A 74 1.97 22.02 26.57
N ARG A 75 0.74 21.58 26.81
CA ARG A 75 0.33 21.10 28.14
C ARG A 75 1.21 19.91 28.58
N LYS A 76 1.44 18.94 27.69
CA LYS A 76 2.33 17.79 27.94
C LYS A 76 3.77 18.21 28.25
N ARG A 77 4.23 19.30 27.64
CA ARG A 77 5.60 19.83 27.78
C ARG A 77 5.75 20.95 28.82
N ASN A 78 4.72 21.21 29.63
CA ASN A 78 4.70 22.32 30.59
C ASN A 78 5.05 23.68 29.96
N TYR A 79 4.56 23.93 28.75
CA TYR A 79 4.74 25.17 27.98
C TYR A 79 6.22 25.54 27.74
N GLN A 80 7.11 24.55 27.74
CA GLN A 80 8.50 24.71 27.34
C GLN A 80 8.62 24.85 25.82
N TYR A 81 9.58 25.69 25.39
CA TYR A 81 9.88 25.88 23.98
C TYR A 81 10.43 24.59 23.34
N ILE A 82 10.05 24.37 22.09
CA ILE A 82 10.35 23.24 21.22
C ILE A 82 11.27 23.69 20.08
N TRP A 83 11.01 24.87 19.50
CA TRP A 83 11.64 25.30 18.26
C TRP A 83 12.78 26.31 18.46
N PHE A 84 12.90 26.85 19.67
CA PHE A 84 13.91 27.85 20.05
C PHE A 84 14.64 27.45 21.34
N ASP A 85 15.88 27.91 21.47
CA ASP A 85 16.62 27.98 22.72
C ASP A 85 17.19 29.40 22.96
N THR A 86 18.08 29.56 23.94
CA THR A 86 18.73 30.85 24.22
C THR A 86 19.63 31.39 23.10
N LYS A 87 20.03 30.55 22.14
CA LYS A 87 20.89 30.92 21.00
C LYS A 87 20.08 31.24 19.74
N GLY A 88 18.84 30.76 19.66
CA GLY A 88 17.92 31.06 18.57
C GLY A 88 17.13 29.85 18.13
N ILE A 89 16.87 29.76 16.82
CA ILE A 89 16.11 28.67 16.19
C ILE A 89 16.92 27.35 16.24
N LEU A 90 16.27 26.26 16.62
CA LEU A 90 16.89 24.92 16.66
C LEU A 90 16.95 24.25 15.28
N GLU A 91 17.88 23.31 15.09
CA GLU A 91 18.06 22.56 13.84
C GLU A 91 16.77 21.87 13.37
N VAL A 92 16.02 21.27 14.28
CA VAL A 92 14.74 20.60 13.99
C VAL A 92 13.71 21.54 13.33
N SER A 93 13.76 22.83 13.67
CA SER A 93 12.90 23.87 13.09
C SER A 93 13.26 24.12 11.63
N HIS A 94 14.56 24.17 11.30
CA HIS A 94 15.03 24.30 9.91
C HIS A 94 14.66 23.07 9.08
N LEU A 95 14.72 21.86 9.65
CA LEU A 95 14.30 20.64 8.98
C LEU A 95 12.81 20.68 8.64
N LEU A 96 11.94 21.10 9.58
CA LEU A 96 10.52 21.28 9.30
C LEU A 96 10.27 22.35 8.24
N TYR A 97 10.96 23.50 8.33
CA TYR A 97 10.86 24.56 7.31
C TYR A 97 11.20 24.04 5.91
N ASN A 98 12.26 23.25 5.80
CA ASN A 98 12.64 22.61 4.54
C ASN A 98 11.55 21.64 4.05
N LYS A 99 10.98 20.81 4.93
CA LYS A 99 9.89 19.88 4.59
C LYS A 99 8.63 20.60 4.13
N LEU A 100 8.26 21.70 4.77
CA LEU A 100 7.12 22.54 4.36
C LEU A 100 7.32 23.10 2.95
N ASN A 101 8.51 23.62 2.64
CA ASN A 101 8.79 24.20 1.31
C ASN A 101 8.94 23.16 0.19
N ASN A 102 9.13 21.88 0.53
CA ASN A 102 9.27 20.78 -0.43
C ASN A 102 8.12 19.76 -0.31
N MET A 103 6.92 20.18 0.11
CA MET A 103 5.75 19.29 0.17
C MET A 103 5.36 18.71 -1.19
N GLU A 104 5.72 19.38 -2.29
CA GLU A 104 5.48 18.83 -3.61
C GLU A 104 6.17 17.49 -3.78
N ASP A 105 7.35 17.27 -3.18
CA ASP A 105 8.07 15.98 -3.19
C ASP A 105 7.28 14.86 -2.52
N GLU A 106 6.35 15.21 -1.64
CA GLU A 106 5.40 14.28 -1.02
C GLU A 106 4.14 14.10 -1.90
N GLY A 107 4.11 14.63 -3.12
CA GLY A 107 2.91 14.65 -3.97
C GLY A 107 1.81 15.57 -3.44
N ILE A 108 2.14 16.50 -2.54
CA ILE A 108 1.18 17.44 -1.95
C ILE A 108 1.37 18.82 -2.56
N LYS A 109 0.31 19.36 -3.17
CA LYS A 109 0.23 20.77 -3.57
C LYS A 109 -0.69 21.48 -2.59
N ALA A 110 -0.12 22.29 -1.71
CA ALA A 110 -0.89 23.02 -0.70
C ALA A 110 -0.26 24.38 -0.39
N THR A 111 -1.10 25.39 -0.21
CA THR A 111 -0.65 26.72 0.24
C THR A 111 -0.34 26.67 1.74
N ILE A 112 0.87 27.05 2.12
CA ILE A 112 1.30 27.12 3.51
C ILE A 112 0.69 28.37 4.15
N PRO A 113 -0.12 28.26 5.21
CA PRO A 113 -0.69 29.42 5.90
C PRO A 113 0.42 30.32 6.45
N TYR A 114 0.27 31.64 6.27
CA TYR A 114 1.23 32.64 6.73
C TYR A 114 2.67 32.42 6.24
N LYS A 115 2.84 31.89 5.02
CA LYS A 115 4.16 31.58 4.43
C LYS A 115 5.14 32.73 4.47
N GLU A 116 4.73 33.95 4.13
CA GLU A 116 5.63 35.12 4.12
C GLU A 116 6.25 35.37 5.50
N LYS A 117 5.45 35.21 6.57
CA LYS A 117 5.93 35.34 7.94
C LYS A 117 6.89 34.22 8.32
N LEU A 118 6.59 32.99 7.90
CA LEU A 118 7.49 31.85 8.09
C LEU A 118 8.82 32.09 7.38
N ASP A 119 8.79 32.50 6.11
CA ASP A 119 9.98 32.78 5.32
C ASP A 119 10.81 33.91 5.95
N PHE A 120 10.16 34.99 6.37
CA PHE A 120 10.83 36.08 7.07
C PHE A 120 11.55 35.61 8.33
N LEU A 121 10.90 34.76 9.13
CA LEU A 121 11.46 34.20 10.37
C LEU A 121 12.73 33.39 10.11
N PHE A 122 12.73 32.54 9.07
CA PHE A 122 13.87 31.66 8.78
C PHE A 122 14.98 32.33 7.96
N GLN A 123 14.66 33.32 7.14
CA GLN A 123 15.64 34.05 6.33
C GLN A 123 16.38 35.15 7.11
N ASN A 124 15.72 35.75 8.11
CA ASN A 124 16.30 36.80 8.96
C ASN A 124 16.70 36.28 10.35
N ALA A 125 16.88 34.96 10.49
CA ALA A 125 17.31 34.35 11.74
C ALA A 125 18.73 34.80 12.08
N LEU A 126 18.86 35.79 12.96
CA LEU A 126 20.14 36.26 13.48
C LEU A 126 20.59 35.38 14.66
N GLU A 127 21.89 35.17 14.81
CA GLU A 127 22.44 34.60 16.05
C GLU A 127 22.01 35.48 17.23
N ASN A 128 21.35 34.87 18.23
CA ASN A 128 20.72 35.53 19.40
C ASN A 128 19.39 36.25 19.16
N GLN A 129 18.63 35.92 18.10
CA GLN A 129 17.22 36.36 18.00
C GLN A 129 16.42 35.89 19.23
N SER A 130 15.79 36.81 19.95
CA SER A 130 14.97 36.49 21.12
C SER A 130 13.74 35.69 20.70
N ALA A 131 13.55 34.51 21.30
CA ALA A 131 12.39 33.66 21.04
C ALA A 131 11.08 34.38 21.35
N ASN A 132 10.13 34.33 20.41
CA ASN A 132 8.79 34.90 20.54
C ASN A 132 7.76 33.77 20.60
N VAL A 133 6.83 33.82 21.57
CA VAL A 133 5.76 32.83 21.73
C VAL A 133 4.90 32.69 20.47
N ASN A 134 4.67 33.78 19.73
CA ASN A 134 3.91 33.71 18.48
C ASN A 134 4.64 32.90 17.40
N ASP A 135 5.96 32.99 17.33
CA ASP A 135 6.74 32.27 16.33
C ASP A 135 6.87 30.79 16.72
N GLU A 136 7.02 30.51 18.01
CA GLU A 136 6.94 29.16 18.61
C GLU A 136 5.61 28.44 18.27
N LEU A 137 4.49 29.13 18.47
CA LEU A 137 3.15 28.60 18.17
C LEU A 137 2.87 28.51 16.66
N LEU A 138 3.44 29.42 15.86
CA LEU A 138 3.37 29.37 14.39
C LEU A 138 4.07 28.12 13.85
N ILE A 139 5.33 27.88 14.22
CA ILE A 139 6.08 26.70 13.77
C ILE A 139 5.35 25.42 14.22
N THR A 140 4.80 25.40 15.44
CA THR A 140 4.03 24.25 15.94
C THR A 140 2.76 23.99 15.16
N SER A 141 2.00 25.04 14.84
CA SER A 141 0.79 24.89 14.05
C SER A 141 1.11 24.41 12.62
N LEU A 142 2.23 24.86 12.08
CA LEU A 142 2.72 24.42 10.77
C LEU A 142 3.28 22.99 10.79
N TYR A 143 3.78 22.51 11.93
CA TYR A 143 4.07 21.09 12.15
C TYR A 143 2.81 20.24 12.03
N PHE A 144 1.71 20.64 12.69
CA PHE A 144 0.43 19.93 12.55
C PHE A 144 -0.16 20.04 11.14
N PHE A 145 -0.01 21.20 10.49
CA PHE A 145 -0.34 21.33 9.08
C PHE A 145 0.42 20.34 8.20
N TYR A 146 1.75 20.23 8.37
CA TYR A 146 2.58 19.30 7.62
C TYR A 146 2.15 17.85 7.88
N THR A 147 2.04 17.45 9.14
CA THR A 147 1.67 16.06 9.50
C THR A 147 0.27 15.70 9.02
N HIS A 148 -0.69 16.62 9.08
CA HIS A 148 -2.03 16.39 8.53
C HIS A 148 -2.01 16.28 7.01
N LYS A 149 -1.26 17.12 6.30
CA LYS A 149 -1.22 17.04 4.83
C LYS A 149 -0.41 15.85 4.31
N VAL A 150 0.73 15.53 4.91
CA VAL A 150 1.69 14.55 4.39
C VAL A 150 1.53 13.16 4.98
N LEU A 151 1.24 13.04 6.28
CA LEU A 151 1.12 11.74 6.95
C LEU A 151 -0.34 11.32 7.09
N LYS A 152 -1.21 12.25 7.48
CA LYS A 152 -2.65 12.00 7.58
C LYS A 152 -3.32 12.00 6.20
N GLY A 153 -2.92 12.85 5.27
CA GLY A 153 -3.66 12.97 4.01
C GLY A 153 -5.14 13.31 4.23
N ILE A 154 -6.01 12.83 3.34
CA ILE A 154 -7.45 13.11 3.36
C ILE A 154 -8.13 12.58 4.63
N ASP A 155 -9.18 13.28 5.07
CA ASP A 155 -9.96 12.90 6.26
C ASP A 155 -10.82 11.63 6.05
N ASP A 156 -11.11 10.95 7.16
CA ASP A 156 -11.80 9.65 7.16
C ASP A 156 -13.21 9.72 6.55
N LYS A 157 -13.94 10.84 6.65
CA LYS A 157 -15.29 10.98 6.09
C LYS A 157 -15.22 11.02 4.56
N LYS A 158 -14.33 11.85 4.01
CA LYS A 158 -14.09 11.92 2.55
C LYS A 158 -13.62 10.57 2.01
N ILE A 159 -12.73 9.87 2.71
CA ILE A 159 -12.27 8.52 2.31
C ILE A 159 -13.44 7.52 2.27
N ALA A 160 -14.34 7.56 3.25
CA ALA A 160 -15.53 6.70 3.25
C ALA A 160 -16.47 7.01 2.08
N GLU A 161 -16.64 8.29 1.70
CA GLU A 161 -17.42 8.69 0.52
C GLU A 161 -16.80 8.21 -0.81
N LEU A 162 -15.47 8.02 -0.83
CA LEU A 162 -14.75 7.37 -1.93
C LEU A 162 -14.97 5.85 -1.93
N GLY A 163 -15.66 5.28 -0.95
CA GLY A 163 -15.90 3.83 -0.85
C GLY A 163 -14.64 3.05 -0.47
N TRP A 164 -13.73 3.68 0.27
CA TRP A 164 -12.54 3.08 0.84
C TRP A 164 -12.79 2.78 2.32
N TYR A 165 -12.96 1.51 2.66
CA TYR A 165 -13.35 1.07 4.00
C TYR A 165 -12.24 0.28 4.71
N LEU A 166 -10.97 0.51 4.32
CA LEU A 166 -9.84 -0.07 5.03
C LEU A 166 -9.61 0.65 6.36
N PRO A 167 -9.31 -0.10 7.44
CA PRO A 167 -9.05 0.48 8.74
C PRO A 167 -7.75 1.27 8.71
N ARG A 168 -7.76 2.40 9.41
CA ARG A 168 -6.62 3.29 9.54
C ARG A 168 -6.15 3.34 10.98
N LYS A 169 -4.84 3.27 11.19
CA LYS A 169 -4.24 3.50 12.50
C LYS A 169 -4.30 4.99 12.83
N LYS A 170 -4.85 5.33 14.00
CA LYS A 170 -4.77 6.69 14.53
C LYS A 170 -3.37 6.93 15.08
N GLN A 171 -2.64 7.84 14.46
CA GLN A 171 -1.32 8.25 14.91
C GLN A 171 -1.41 9.50 15.79
N SER A 172 -0.65 9.52 16.89
CA SER A 172 -0.47 10.73 17.69
C SER A 172 0.71 11.52 17.13
N TYR A 173 0.41 12.59 16.40
CA TYR A 173 1.45 13.50 15.90
C TYR A 173 2.14 14.27 17.04
N VAL A 174 1.47 14.45 18.18
CA VAL A 174 2.10 14.92 19.43
C VAL A 174 3.26 14.01 19.84
N ASN A 175 3.06 12.69 19.88
CA ASN A 175 4.12 11.74 20.25
C ASN A 175 5.18 11.58 19.15
N TYR A 176 4.79 11.73 17.88
CA TYR A 176 5.73 11.69 16.77
C TYR A 176 6.76 12.82 16.85
N LEU A 177 6.34 14.03 17.23
CA LEU A 177 7.25 15.17 17.44
C LEU A 177 8.30 14.88 18.52
N ASP A 178 7.92 14.25 19.62
CA ASP A 178 8.87 13.89 20.69
C ASP A 178 9.98 12.97 20.17
N SER A 179 9.63 12.00 19.31
CA SER A 179 10.61 11.13 18.65
C SER A 179 11.57 11.92 17.75
N ILE A 180 11.04 12.84 16.92
CA ILE A 180 11.85 13.69 16.05
C ILE A 180 12.79 14.56 16.87
N ILE A 181 12.33 15.18 17.96
CA ILE A 181 13.18 16.02 18.81
C ILE A 181 14.31 15.21 19.44
N ALA A 182 14.01 13.98 19.91
CA ALA A 182 15.00 13.10 20.52
C ALA A 182 16.06 12.62 19.51
N ASN A 183 15.68 12.50 18.23
CA ASN A 183 16.59 12.14 17.16
C ASN A 183 16.20 12.86 15.86
N PRO A 184 16.73 14.08 15.61
CA PRO A 184 16.37 14.89 14.46
C PRO A 184 16.61 14.20 13.11
N SER A 185 17.54 13.23 13.04
CA SER A 185 17.77 12.44 11.83
C SER A 185 16.57 11.60 11.39
N LEU A 186 15.62 11.29 12.29
CA LEU A 186 14.40 10.55 11.97
C LEU A 186 13.50 11.28 10.98
N ILE A 187 13.53 12.63 10.94
CA ILE A 187 12.71 13.40 9.99
C ILE A 187 13.15 13.18 8.52
N ASN A 188 14.39 12.74 8.32
CA ASN A 188 14.98 12.48 7.02
C ASN A 188 15.04 10.98 6.68
N LYS A 189 14.92 10.10 7.67
CA LYS A 189 14.78 8.67 7.43
C LYS A 189 13.34 8.41 7.02
N ASN A 190 13.14 7.74 5.88
CA ASN A 190 11.85 7.23 5.45
C ASN A 190 11.38 6.14 6.43
N GLU A 191 10.89 6.56 7.61
CA GLU A 191 10.46 5.67 8.67
C GLU A 191 9.01 5.19 8.46
N LYS A 192 8.63 4.12 9.15
CA LYS A 192 7.42 3.32 8.92
C LYS A 192 6.10 4.01 9.31
N GLU A 193 5.96 5.30 9.04
CA GLU A 193 4.77 6.09 9.38
C GLU A 193 3.63 5.85 8.39
N VAL A 194 3.99 5.56 7.14
CA VAL A 194 3.09 5.14 6.08
C VAL A 194 3.61 3.85 5.43
N LEU A 195 2.78 3.21 4.60
CA LEU A 195 3.14 1.98 3.91
C LEU A 195 4.45 2.17 3.11
N ASN A 196 5.37 1.21 3.15
CA ASN A 196 6.66 1.31 2.44
C ASN A 196 6.53 1.67 0.95
N GLU A 197 5.45 1.20 0.32
CA GLU A 197 5.06 1.52 -1.05
C GLU A 197 5.01 3.03 -1.34
N TYR A 198 4.61 3.84 -0.35
CA TYR A 198 4.62 5.29 -0.44
C TYR A 198 6.01 5.83 -0.82
N TYR A 199 7.05 5.33 -0.16
CA TYR A 199 8.42 5.79 -0.37
C TYR A 199 8.96 5.33 -1.72
N SER A 200 8.62 4.09 -2.14
CA SER A 200 8.94 3.63 -3.49
C SER A 200 8.28 4.50 -4.55
N LEU A 201 7.00 4.84 -4.38
CA LEU A 201 6.27 5.73 -5.28
C LEU A 201 6.80 7.16 -5.26
N LYS A 202 7.30 7.64 -4.12
CA LYS A 202 7.96 8.95 -4.00
C LYS A 202 9.21 9.04 -4.86
N GLU A 203 10.07 8.03 -4.84
CA GLU A 203 11.25 7.97 -5.73
C GLU A 203 10.83 7.96 -7.22
N VAL A 204 9.78 7.21 -7.55
CA VAL A 204 9.20 7.20 -8.90
C VAL A 204 8.64 8.58 -9.28
N LEU A 205 7.97 9.28 -8.35
CA LEU A 205 7.46 10.63 -8.57
C LEU A 205 8.58 11.60 -8.94
N HIS A 206 9.69 11.57 -8.20
CA HIS A 206 10.87 12.38 -8.49
C HIS A 206 11.42 12.10 -9.90
N LYS A 207 11.55 10.82 -10.26
CA LYS A 207 11.99 10.40 -11.60
C LYS A 207 11.06 10.91 -12.69
N TYR A 208 9.75 10.77 -12.52
CA TYR A 208 8.76 11.18 -13.51
C TYR A 208 8.67 12.70 -13.67
N ARG A 209 8.83 13.46 -12.58
CA ARG A 209 8.95 14.93 -12.65
C ARG A 209 10.24 15.39 -13.31
N LYS A 210 11.35 14.68 -13.11
CA LYS A 210 12.60 14.96 -13.84
C LYS A 210 12.40 14.77 -15.34
N ILE A 211 11.77 13.67 -15.77
CA ILE A 211 11.38 13.42 -17.16
C ILE A 211 10.52 14.57 -17.73
N GLN A 212 9.52 15.02 -16.96
CA GLN A 212 8.67 16.15 -17.34
C GLN A 212 9.49 17.43 -17.51
N LYS A 213 10.34 17.79 -16.55
CA LYS A 213 11.18 19.00 -16.58
C LYS A 213 12.19 19.01 -17.73
N GLU A 214 12.73 17.84 -18.07
CA GLU A 214 13.67 17.66 -19.18
C GLU A 214 12.99 17.66 -20.56
N ASN A 215 11.66 17.70 -20.62
CA ASN A 215 10.87 17.62 -21.85
C ASN A 215 11.23 16.40 -22.72
N SER A 216 11.58 15.27 -22.09
CA SER A 216 11.99 14.05 -22.81
C SER A 216 10.81 13.16 -23.23
N TRP A 217 9.59 13.49 -22.83
CA TRP A 217 8.36 12.71 -23.09
C TRP A 217 7.70 13.02 -24.46
N ASN A 218 8.46 12.90 -25.55
CA ASN A 218 7.96 13.21 -26.90
C ASN A 218 6.86 12.23 -27.36
N PRO A 219 5.84 12.69 -28.10
CA PRO A 219 4.76 11.82 -28.57
C PRO A 219 5.26 10.79 -29.59
N ILE A 220 4.77 9.56 -29.49
CA ILE A 220 4.97 8.51 -30.49
C ILE A 220 3.88 8.66 -31.54
N VAL A 221 4.26 8.98 -32.77
CA VAL A 221 3.32 9.21 -33.88
C VAL A 221 3.19 7.92 -34.68
N LEU A 222 1.96 7.44 -34.86
CA LEU A 222 1.65 6.27 -35.68
C LEU A 222 0.92 6.71 -36.94
N ASP A 223 1.41 6.26 -38.10
CA ASP A 223 0.72 6.46 -39.37
C ASP A 223 -0.68 5.82 -39.35
N SER A 224 -1.68 6.53 -39.85
CA SER A 224 -3.09 6.11 -39.79
C SER A 224 -3.35 4.77 -40.49
N SER A 225 -2.57 4.45 -41.54
CA SER A 225 -2.62 3.19 -42.29
C SER A 225 -1.98 2.01 -41.54
N THR A 226 -1.12 2.27 -40.55
CA THR A 226 -0.43 1.22 -39.80
C THR A 226 -1.33 0.67 -38.71
N THR A 227 -1.62 -0.63 -38.79
CA THR A 227 -2.45 -1.33 -37.79
C THR A 227 -1.63 -1.96 -36.67
N ALA A 228 -0.41 -2.40 -36.98
CA ALA A 228 0.55 -2.94 -36.04
C ALA A 228 1.98 -2.92 -36.61
N LEU A 229 2.98 -3.01 -35.73
CA LEU A 229 4.40 -3.17 -36.08
C LEU A 229 4.90 -4.54 -35.61
N LYS A 230 5.62 -5.25 -36.47
CA LYS A 230 6.15 -6.60 -36.27
C LYS A 230 7.68 -6.61 -36.33
N LEU A 231 8.28 -7.65 -35.77
CA LEU A 231 9.73 -7.83 -35.79
C LEU A 231 10.27 -7.73 -37.23
N GLY A 232 11.32 -6.94 -37.42
CA GLY A 232 11.91 -6.63 -38.73
C GLY A 232 11.33 -5.41 -39.44
N ASP A 233 10.17 -4.88 -39.02
CA ASP A 233 9.63 -3.63 -39.57
C ASP A 233 10.58 -2.45 -39.27
N SER A 234 10.52 -1.42 -40.11
CA SER A 234 11.31 -0.20 -39.94
C SER A 234 10.43 1.05 -40.12
N SER A 235 10.49 1.98 -39.15
CA SER A 235 9.75 3.24 -39.20
C SER A 235 10.27 4.25 -38.18
N GLN A 236 9.96 5.53 -38.37
CA GLN A 236 10.24 6.55 -37.36
C GLN A 236 9.49 6.29 -36.06
N THR A 237 8.28 5.72 -36.12
CA THR A 237 7.51 5.30 -34.93
C THR A 237 8.30 4.33 -34.05
N ILE A 238 9.04 3.40 -34.65
CA ILE A 238 9.86 2.43 -33.92
C ILE A 238 11.01 3.11 -33.17
N ALA A 239 11.69 4.08 -33.79
CA ALA A 239 12.72 4.87 -33.13
C ALA A 239 12.14 5.65 -31.92
N GLN A 240 10.94 6.23 -32.06
CA GLN A 240 10.25 6.92 -30.95
C GLN A 240 9.86 5.96 -29.81
N ILE A 241 9.36 4.76 -30.14
CA ILE A 241 9.04 3.72 -29.15
C ILE A 241 10.32 3.30 -28.40
N ARG A 242 11.42 3.11 -29.13
CA ARG A 242 12.73 2.77 -28.54
C ARG A 242 13.17 3.83 -27.54
N GLN A 243 13.14 5.11 -27.93
CA GLN A 243 13.46 6.22 -27.04
C GLN A 243 12.55 6.20 -25.80
N ARG A 244 11.24 5.98 -25.97
CA ARG A 244 10.29 5.90 -24.85
C ARG A 244 10.63 4.76 -23.88
N LEU A 245 10.92 3.57 -24.39
CA LEU A 245 11.29 2.42 -23.54
C LEU A 245 12.64 2.60 -22.87
N PHE A 246 13.56 3.35 -23.46
CA PHE A 246 14.83 3.72 -22.81
C PHE A 246 14.59 4.68 -21.64
N ILE A 247 13.79 5.73 -21.83
CA ILE A 247 13.38 6.67 -20.76
C ILE A 247 12.68 5.93 -19.62
N LEU A 248 11.88 4.91 -19.95
CA LEU A 248 11.17 4.06 -19.00
C LEU A 248 12.03 2.93 -18.40
N GLU A 249 13.28 2.80 -18.81
CA GLU A 249 14.21 1.73 -18.39
C GLU A 249 13.71 0.30 -18.69
N ASP A 250 12.83 0.18 -19.69
CA ASP A 250 12.42 -1.11 -20.25
C ASP A 250 13.50 -1.67 -21.20
N ILE A 251 14.37 -0.81 -21.74
CA ILE A 251 15.61 -1.18 -22.44
C ILE A 251 16.80 -0.39 -21.88
N ALA A 252 18.01 -0.98 -21.93
CA ALA A 252 19.20 -0.40 -21.32
C ALA A 252 19.85 0.74 -22.12
N THR A 253 19.70 0.75 -23.45
CA THR A 253 20.34 1.73 -24.34
C THR A 253 19.40 2.14 -25.46
N ASP A 254 19.37 3.43 -25.78
CA ASP A 254 18.72 3.93 -26.99
C ASP A 254 19.70 3.89 -28.19
N SER A 255 19.59 2.85 -29.01
CA SER A 255 20.39 2.72 -30.25
C SER A 255 19.96 3.70 -31.35
N LYS A 256 18.85 4.44 -31.17
CA LYS A 256 18.23 5.31 -32.17
C LYS A 256 17.80 4.59 -33.46
N SER A 257 17.87 3.26 -33.49
CA SER A 257 17.49 2.45 -34.65
C SER A 257 15.99 2.52 -34.88
N ALA A 258 15.61 2.74 -36.14
CA ALA A 258 14.25 2.67 -36.64
C ALA A 258 13.75 1.23 -36.89
N ILE A 259 14.59 0.21 -36.67
CA ILE A 259 14.27 -1.20 -36.91
C ILE A 259 13.71 -1.83 -35.63
N TYR A 260 12.64 -2.62 -35.78
CA TYR A 260 12.11 -3.41 -34.69
C TYR A 260 12.91 -4.70 -34.53
N ASP A 261 13.90 -4.67 -33.64
CA ASP A 261 14.83 -5.77 -33.34
C ASP A 261 14.47 -6.52 -32.04
N ASP A 262 15.23 -7.57 -31.73
CA ASP A 262 15.02 -8.42 -30.55
C ASP A 262 15.18 -7.66 -29.22
N VAL A 263 16.04 -6.65 -29.19
CA VAL A 263 16.22 -5.78 -28.01
C VAL A 263 14.93 -5.03 -27.73
N LEU A 264 14.35 -4.41 -28.76
CA LEU A 264 13.09 -3.70 -28.61
C LEU A 264 11.92 -4.66 -28.32
N ALA A 265 11.92 -5.85 -28.91
CA ALA A 265 10.87 -6.85 -28.66
C ALA A 265 10.88 -7.33 -27.21
N THR A 266 12.07 -7.49 -26.63
CA THR A 266 12.24 -7.79 -25.20
C THR A 266 11.74 -6.63 -24.33
N GLY A 267 12.07 -5.39 -24.70
CA GLY A 267 11.58 -4.19 -24.00
C GLY A 267 10.06 -4.06 -24.02
N ILE A 268 9.42 -4.33 -25.16
CA ILE A 268 7.95 -4.31 -25.28
C ILE A 268 7.30 -5.35 -24.39
N LYS A 269 7.82 -6.58 -24.35
CA LYS A 269 7.32 -7.62 -23.44
C LYS A 269 7.46 -7.21 -21.98
N LYS A 270 8.61 -6.62 -21.61
CA LYS A 270 8.84 -6.11 -20.25
C LYS A 270 7.82 -5.02 -19.89
N TYR A 271 7.59 -4.06 -20.79
CA TYR A 271 6.58 -3.01 -20.63
C TYR A 271 5.16 -3.59 -20.49
N GLN A 272 4.76 -4.52 -21.36
CA GLN A 272 3.43 -5.14 -21.31
C GLN A 272 3.23 -5.89 -19.99
N LYS A 273 4.21 -6.73 -19.62
CA LYS A 273 4.19 -7.53 -18.40
C LYS A 273 4.04 -6.66 -17.14
N ARG A 274 4.83 -5.59 -17.00
CA ARG A 274 4.74 -4.69 -15.84
C ARG A 274 3.49 -3.81 -15.82
N ASN A 275 2.76 -3.71 -16.92
CA ASN A 275 1.48 -2.98 -16.96
C ASN A 275 0.27 -3.93 -16.95
N GLY A 276 0.48 -5.21 -16.63
CA GLY A 276 -0.60 -6.21 -16.54
C GLY A 276 -1.22 -6.59 -17.89
N GLN A 277 -0.56 -6.30 -19.01
CA GLN A 277 -0.99 -6.61 -20.36
C GLN A 277 -0.49 -8.01 -20.80
N LEU A 278 -1.15 -8.62 -21.78
CA LEU A 278 -0.68 -9.88 -22.35
C LEU A 278 0.58 -9.65 -23.18
N GLU A 279 1.62 -10.42 -22.88
CA GLU A 279 2.89 -10.36 -23.59
C GLU A 279 2.72 -10.79 -25.05
N ASN A 280 3.05 -9.89 -25.97
CA ASN A 280 3.05 -10.13 -27.40
C ASN A 280 4.23 -9.41 -28.05
N GLN A 281 4.66 -9.91 -29.22
CA GLN A 281 5.75 -9.29 -29.98
C GLN A 281 5.25 -8.25 -30.98
N THR A 282 3.94 -8.00 -31.03
CA THR A 282 3.32 -7.14 -32.04
C THR A 282 2.91 -5.83 -31.41
N ILE A 283 3.53 -4.73 -31.81
CA ILE A 283 3.19 -3.41 -31.26
C ILE A 283 1.90 -2.94 -31.93
N THR A 284 0.80 -2.96 -31.17
CA THR A 284 -0.53 -2.53 -31.65
C THR A 284 -0.80 -1.06 -31.36
N LYS A 285 -1.85 -0.50 -31.97
CA LYS A 285 -2.39 0.83 -31.61
C LYS A 285 -2.60 0.99 -30.10
N LYS A 286 -3.10 -0.05 -29.42
CA LYS A 286 -3.30 -0.06 -27.97
C LYS A 286 -1.99 0.09 -27.19
N THR A 287 -0.92 -0.59 -27.63
CA THR A 287 0.40 -0.47 -27.00
C THR A 287 0.95 0.95 -27.13
N ILE A 288 0.82 1.54 -28.32
CA ILE A 288 1.25 2.92 -28.59
C ILE A 288 0.42 3.92 -27.78
N SER A 289 -0.91 3.76 -27.70
CA SER A 289 -1.77 4.58 -26.85
C SER A 289 -1.37 4.51 -25.38
N SER A 290 -1.03 3.32 -24.88
CA SER A 290 -0.56 3.12 -23.50
C SER A 290 0.79 3.81 -23.25
N LEU A 291 1.73 3.69 -24.20
CA LEU A 291 3.00 4.39 -24.14
C LEU A 291 2.79 5.91 -24.17
N ASN A 292 1.87 6.41 -25.00
CA ASN A 292 1.56 7.83 -25.18
C ASN A 292 0.74 8.48 -24.07
N ILE A 293 0.39 7.78 -22.98
CA ILE A 293 -0.25 8.43 -21.82
C ILE A 293 0.61 9.64 -21.40
N PRO A 294 0.04 10.84 -21.26
CA PRO A 294 0.77 12.06 -20.88
C PRO A 294 1.57 11.87 -19.59
N ILE A 295 2.71 12.56 -19.48
CA ILE A 295 3.56 12.46 -18.29
C ILE A 295 2.84 13.03 -17.06
N GLU A 296 2.00 14.05 -17.26
CA GLU A 296 1.12 14.65 -16.26
C GLU A 296 0.14 13.62 -15.69
N ASP A 297 -0.45 12.79 -16.55
CA ASP A 297 -1.37 11.73 -16.12
C ASP A 297 -0.66 10.62 -15.35
N ARG A 298 0.60 10.30 -15.72
CA ARG A 298 1.43 9.37 -14.94
C ARG A 298 1.77 9.93 -13.57
N ILE A 299 2.17 11.21 -13.50
CA ILE A 299 2.45 11.92 -12.23
C ILE A 299 1.20 11.98 -11.35
N LYS A 300 0.03 12.27 -11.93
CA LYS A 300 -1.28 12.21 -11.26
C LYS A 300 -1.51 10.82 -10.68
N THR A 301 -1.36 9.77 -11.50
CA THR A 301 -1.56 8.38 -11.06
C THR A 301 -0.63 8.02 -9.91
N ILE A 302 0.66 8.36 -9.99
CA ILE A 302 1.63 8.12 -8.91
C ILE A 302 1.17 8.83 -7.62
N THR A 303 0.83 10.11 -7.72
CA THR A 303 0.43 10.95 -6.57
C THR A 303 -0.84 10.44 -5.89
N VAL A 304 -1.85 10.05 -6.66
CA VAL A 304 -3.10 9.44 -6.18
C VAL A 304 -2.82 8.14 -5.42
N ASN A 305 -1.86 7.32 -5.87
CA ASN A 305 -1.51 6.08 -5.18
C ASN A 305 -0.60 6.29 -3.96
N MET A 306 0.23 7.33 -3.97
CA MET A 306 0.92 7.80 -2.75
C MET A 306 -0.11 8.20 -1.68
N GLU A 307 -1.16 8.93 -2.05
CA GLU A 307 -2.24 9.27 -1.12
C GLU A 307 -2.91 8.02 -0.55
N ARG A 308 -3.25 7.03 -1.38
CA ARG A 308 -3.82 5.75 -0.92
C ARG A 308 -2.92 5.01 0.07
N CYS A 309 -1.60 5.12 -0.06
CA CYS A 309 -0.64 4.52 0.87
C CYS A 309 -0.72 5.14 2.28
N ARG A 310 -1.13 6.41 2.41
CA ARG A 310 -1.30 7.10 3.70
C ARG A 310 -2.46 6.54 4.53
N TRP A 311 -3.40 5.87 3.88
CA TRP A 311 -4.63 5.37 4.49
C TRP A 311 -4.51 3.93 4.98
N ILE A 312 -3.40 3.26 4.66
CA ILE A 312 -3.17 1.86 5.05
C ILE A 312 -2.44 1.81 6.38
N ASP A 313 -2.95 0.98 7.29
CA ASP A 313 -2.27 0.65 8.52
C ASP A 313 -0.95 -0.11 8.24
N VAL A 314 0.16 0.48 8.69
CA VAL A 314 1.51 -0.07 8.56
C VAL A 314 1.72 -1.39 9.29
N ASP A 315 0.90 -1.70 10.30
CA ASP A 315 1.00 -2.95 11.06
C ASP A 315 0.48 -4.15 10.25
N VAL A 316 -0.31 -3.92 9.20
CA VAL A 316 -0.78 -4.95 8.26
C VAL A 316 0.38 -5.65 7.59
N ALA A 317 1.40 -4.87 7.18
CA ALA A 317 2.61 -5.40 6.56
C ALA A 317 3.47 -6.22 7.53
N LYS A 318 3.21 -6.16 8.85
CA LYS A 318 3.92 -6.92 9.88
C LYS A 318 3.22 -8.23 10.23
N ALA A 319 2.04 -8.50 9.66
CA ALA A 319 1.35 -9.76 9.88
C ALA A 319 2.22 -10.94 9.39
N LYS A 320 2.27 -12.02 10.19
CA LYS A 320 2.97 -13.25 9.81
C LYS A 320 2.40 -13.86 8.53
N GLU A 321 1.10 -13.71 8.34
CA GLU A 321 0.39 -14.17 7.16
C GLU A 321 -0.53 -13.05 6.68
N LEU A 322 -0.59 -12.84 5.37
CA LEU A 322 -1.41 -11.77 4.79
C LEU A 322 -1.82 -12.14 3.37
N ILE A 323 -3.10 -12.05 3.06
CA ILE A 323 -3.59 -12.14 1.68
C ILE A 323 -3.93 -10.73 1.20
N VAL A 324 -3.30 -10.28 0.11
CA VAL A 324 -3.59 -9.00 -0.52
C VAL A 324 -4.22 -9.25 -1.89
N VAL A 325 -5.34 -8.58 -2.17
CA VAL A 325 -5.92 -8.49 -3.51
C VAL A 325 -5.84 -7.04 -3.96
N ASN A 326 -5.11 -6.80 -5.05
CA ASN A 326 -5.11 -5.48 -5.70
C ASN A 326 -6.05 -5.51 -6.91
N ILE A 327 -7.20 -4.84 -6.79
CA ILE A 327 -8.31 -4.89 -7.76
C ILE A 327 -7.85 -4.50 -9.19
N PRO A 328 -7.27 -3.30 -9.45
CA PRO A 328 -6.78 -2.92 -10.78
C PRO A 328 -5.78 -3.89 -11.41
N SER A 329 -4.89 -4.47 -10.59
CA SER A 329 -3.90 -5.45 -11.09
C SER A 329 -4.50 -6.82 -11.42
N TYR A 330 -5.73 -7.08 -10.97
CA TYR A 330 -6.37 -8.39 -11.00
C TYR A 330 -5.47 -9.52 -10.45
N ARG A 331 -4.76 -9.23 -9.36
CA ARG A 331 -3.87 -10.18 -8.67
C ARG A 331 -4.20 -10.32 -7.19
N LEU A 332 -4.02 -11.54 -6.72
CA LEU A 332 -3.92 -11.92 -5.33
C LEU A 332 -2.47 -12.33 -5.04
N THR A 333 -1.93 -11.84 -3.94
CA THR A 333 -0.65 -12.27 -3.38
C THR A 333 -0.87 -12.74 -1.95
N TYR A 334 -0.39 -13.95 -1.64
CA TYR A 334 -0.35 -14.47 -0.28
C TYR A 334 1.09 -14.38 0.23
N PHE A 335 1.25 -13.69 1.35
CA PHE A 335 2.51 -13.50 2.03
C PHE A 335 2.58 -14.36 3.29
N LYS A 336 3.75 -14.98 3.53
CA LYS A 336 4.14 -15.58 4.79
C LYS A 336 5.48 -15.00 5.24
N GLU A 337 5.56 -14.54 6.48
CA GLU A 337 6.74 -13.90 7.08
C GLU A 337 7.32 -12.80 6.16
N GLY A 338 6.41 -11.96 5.62
CA GLY A 338 6.74 -10.87 4.70
C GLY A 338 7.14 -11.28 3.28
N LYS A 339 7.19 -12.59 2.96
CA LYS A 339 7.60 -13.09 1.63
C LYS A 339 6.39 -13.56 0.82
N PRO A 340 6.29 -13.22 -0.48
CA PRO A 340 5.23 -13.74 -1.32
C PRO A 340 5.43 -15.25 -1.54
N VAL A 341 4.51 -16.08 -1.05
CA VAL A 341 4.53 -17.55 -1.23
C VAL A 341 3.60 -18.03 -2.34
N LEU A 342 2.62 -17.20 -2.74
CA LEU A 342 1.77 -17.47 -3.88
C LEU A 342 1.33 -16.17 -4.54
N ILE A 343 1.35 -16.14 -5.88
CA ILE A 343 0.71 -15.12 -6.71
C ILE A 343 -0.29 -15.82 -7.63
N SER A 344 -1.52 -15.30 -7.65
CA SER A 344 -2.62 -15.80 -8.47
C SER A 344 -3.33 -14.66 -9.19
N ASN A 345 -3.69 -14.87 -10.45
CA ASN A 345 -4.68 -14.02 -11.11
C ASN A 345 -6.02 -14.14 -10.38
N VAL A 346 -6.81 -13.06 -10.41
CA VAL A 346 -8.19 -13.05 -9.94
C VAL A 346 -9.14 -12.46 -10.97
N VAL A 347 -10.43 -12.79 -10.82
CA VAL A 347 -11.55 -12.11 -11.48
C VAL A 347 -12.34 -11.38 -10.42
N VAL A 348 -12.56 -10.08 -10.62
CA VAL A 348 -13.24 -9.17 -9.69
C VAL A 348 -14.59 -8.71 -10.25
N GLY A 349 -15.32 -7.92 -9.48
CA GLY A 349 -16.62 -7.39 -9.84
C GLY A 349 -16.60 -6.53 -11.09
N LYS A 350 -17.69 -6.57 -11.87
CA LYS A 350 -17.94 -5.61 -12.95
C LYS A 350 -18.11 -4.18 -12.39
N ASP A 351 -18.04 -3.17 -13.25
CA ASP A 351 -18.23 -1.77 -12.85
C ASP A 351 -19.59 -1.51 -12.16
N MET A 352 -20.66 -2.18 -12.60
CA MET A 352 -21.99 -2.09 -11.94
C MET A 352 -22.09 -2.87 -10.62
N ASN A 353 -21.14 -3.78 -10.34
CA ASN A 353 -21.09 -4.61 -9.14
C ASN A 353 -19.66 -4.63 -8.58
N LYS A 354 -19.11 -3.44 -8.30
CA LYS A 354 -17.70 -3.24 -7.92
C LYS A 354 -17.33 -4.11 -6.73
N THR A 355 -16.17 -4.75 -6.77
CA THR A 355 -15.58 -5.34 -5.57
C THR A 355 -15.25 -4.22 -4.58
N VAL A 356 -15.71 -4.36 -3.34
CA VAL A 356 -15.55 -3.35 -2.29
C VAL A 356 -14.12 -3.36 -1.76
N ILE A 357 -13.59 -2.17 -1.43
CA ILE A 357 -12.27 -1.99 -0.82
C ILE A 357 -12.43 -2.08 0.70
N PHE A 358 -11.96 -3.16 1.31
CA PHE A 358 -12.05 -3.39 2.76
C PHE A 358 -11.06 -4.49 3.19
N SER A 359 -10.97 -4.72 4.51
CA SER A 359 -10.20 -5.84 5.07
C SER A 359 -11.04 -6.65 6.05
N ALA A 360 -10.80 -7.96 6.11
CA ALA A 360 -11.37 -8.83 7.13
C ALA A 360 -10.51 -10.09 7.32
N ASP A 361 -10.64 -10.72 8.48
CA ASP A 361 -9.93 -11.95 8.81
C ASP A 361 -10.57 -13.18 8.17
N MET A 362 -9.81 -13.90 7.36
CA MET A 362 -10.16 -15.24 6.90
C MET A 362 -10.17 -16.22 8.06
N ARG A 363 -11.24 -17.01 8.14
CA ARG A 363 -11.48 -17.96 9.23
C ARG A 363 -11.73 -19.38 8.75
N TYR A 364 -12.28 -19.55 7.55
CA TYR A 364 -12.71 -20.86 7.09
C TYR A 364 -12.28 -21.14 5.65
N ILE A 365 -11.93 -22.40 5.41
CA ILE A 365 -11.86 -22.99 4.07
C ILE A 365 -13.04 -23.95 3.97
N VAL A 366 -13.81 -23.86 2.89
CA VAL A 366 -14.95 -24.75 2.66
C VAL A 366 -14.72 -25.51 1.36
N PHE A 367 -14.58 -26.82 1.49
CA PHE A 367 -14.39 -27.75 0.38
C PHE A 367 -15.71 -28.33 -0.09
N SER A 368 -15.83 -28.62 -1.39
CA SER A 368 -17.09 -29.08 -2.00
C SER A 368 -18.27 -28.17 -1.61
N PRO A 369 -18.19 -26.83 -1.82
CA PRO A 369 -19.16 -25.90 -1.24
C PRO A 369 -20.54 -26.00 -1.91
N TYR A 370 -21.60 -25.82 -1.11
CA TYR A 370 -22.86 -25.35 -1.67
C TYR A 370 -22.73 -23.87 -2.07
N TRP A 371 -23.39 -23.50 -3.17
CA TRP A 371 -23.59 -22.11 -3.52
C TRP A 371 -25.02 -21.69 -3.23
N ASN A 372 -25.22 -20.96 -2.14
CA ASN A 372 -26.51 -20.32 -1.86
C ASN A 372 -26.63 -19.08 -2.73
N VAL A 373 -27.55 -19.10 -3.69
CA VAL A 373 -27.63 -18.08 -4.74
C VAL A 373 -28.20 -16.78 -4.16
N PRO A 374 -27.52 -15.63 -4.31
CA PRO A 374 -28.05 -14.34 -3.88
C PRO A 374 -29.43 -14.04 -4.50
N LYS A 375 -30.32 -13.41 -3.72
CA LYS A 375 -31.70 -13.09 -4.16
C LYS A 375 -31.74 -12.30 -5.47
N SER A 376 -30.78 -11.42 -5.70
CA SER A 376 -30.65 -10.64 -6.93
C SER A 376 -30.40 -11.51 -8.16
N ILE A 377 -29.51 -12.50 -8.06
CA ILE A 377 -29.21 -13.47 -9.13
C ILE A 377 -30.42 -14.40 -9.33
N ILE A 378 -31.09 -14.81 -8.25
CA ILE A 378 -32.33 -15.59 -8.36
C ILE A 378 -33.37 -14.83 -9.19
N ALA A 379 -33.58 -13.54 -8.88
CA ALA A 379 -34.57 -12.73 -9.57
C ALA A 379 -34.20 -12.40 -11.03
N LYS A 380 -32.93 -12.08 -11.29
CA LYS A 380 -32.47 -11.56 -12.59
C LYS A 380 -32.02 -12.64 -13.58
N GLU A 381 -31.58 -13.81 -13.10
CA GLU A 381 -30.99 -14.85 -13.94
C GLU A 381 -31.73 -16.18 -13.83
N ILE A 382 -31.92 -16.68 -12.60
CA ILE A 382 -32.47 -18.04 -12.37
C ILE A 382 -33.97 -18.12 -12.69
N LYS A 383 -34.78 -17.18 -12.18
CA LYS A 383 -36.24 -17.16 -12.45
C LYS A 383 -36.54 -17.04 -13.96
N PRO A 384 -35.90 -16.13 -14.72
CA PRO A 384 -36.01 -16.13 -16.18
C PRO A 384 -35.56 -17.45 -16.83
N GLY A 385 -34.51 -18.08 -16.31
CA GLY A 385 -34.06 -19.40 -16.76
C GLY A 385 -35.10 -20.51 -16.57
N ILE A 386 -35.73 -20.57 -15.39
CA ILE A 386 -36.81 -21.52 -15.07
C ILE A 386 -38.04 -21.27 -15.95
N ALA A 387 -38.41 -20.00 -16.16
CA ALA A 387 -39.56 -19.65 -17.00
C ALA A 387 -39.37 -20.10 -18.46
N LYS A 388 -38.14 -20.08 -18.96
CA LYS A 388 -37.80 -20.58 -20.30
C LYS A 388 -37.65 -22.10 -20.36
N ASN A 389 -37.22 -22.73 -19.27
CA ASN A 389 -36.96 -24.16 -19.20
C ASN A 389 -37.30 -24.70 -17.79
N PRO A 390 -38.40 -25.45 -17.63
CA PRO A 390 -38.78 -26.02 -16.33
C PRO A 390 -37.72 -26.93 -15.70
N ASN A 391 -36.85 -27.56 -16.51
CA ASN A 391 -35.76 -28.42 -16.05
C ASN A 391 -34.48 -27.66 -15.71
N TYR A 392 -34.48 -26.33 -15.75
CA TYR A 392 -33.31 -25.48 -15.54
C TYR A 392 -32.54 -25.84 -14.25
N LEU A 393 -33.24 -25.96 -13.11
CA LEU A 393 -32.59 -26.27 -11.84
C LEU A 393 -31.87 -27.61 -11.88
N ALA A 394 -32.52 -28.67 -12.38
CA ALA A 394 -31.91 -29.99 -12.48
C ALA A 394 -30.68 -29.97 -13.41
N GLN A 395 -30.77 -29.32 -14.57
CA GLN A 395 -29.66 -29.20 -15.53
C GLN A 395 -28.44 -28.46 -14.97
N HIS A 396 -28.67 -27.51 -14.06
CA HIS A 396 -27.63 -26.74 -13.40
C HIS A 396 -27.21 -27.30 -12.02
N ASN A 397 -27.70 -28.50 -11.66
CA ASN A 397 -27.45 -29.14 -10.36
C ASN A 397 -27.86 -28.24 -9.18
N MET A 398 -29.02 -27.59 -9.30
CA MET A 398 -29.61 -26.68 -8.34
C MET A 398 -30.90 -27.25 -7.75
N GLU A 399 -31.26 -26.77 -6.56
CA GLU A 399 -32.51 -27.11 -5.90
C GLU A 399 -33.07 -25.93 -5.11
N TRP A 400 -34.38 -25.97 -4.87
CA TRP A 400 -35.01 -25.11 -3.87
C TRP A 400 -34.57 -25.52 -2.47
N ASN A 401 -34.28 -24.53 -1.64
CA ASN A 401 -33.86 -24.69 -0.26
C ASN A 401 -34.48 -23.56 0.57
N ASN A 402 -35.56 -23.86 1.31
CA ASN A 402 -36.27 -22.93 2.20
C ASN A 402 -36.61 -21.57 1.53
N GLY A 403 -37.24 -21.61 0.36
CA GLY A 403 -37.63 -20.39 -0.38
C GLY A 403 -36.49 -19.69 -1.14
N THR A 404 -35.28 -20.25 -1.11
CA THR A 404 -34.12 -19.79 -1.90
C THR A 404 -33.67 -20.89 -2.87
N VAL A 405 -32.73 -20.58 -3.77
CA VAL A 405 -32.09 -21.56 -4.65
C VAL A 405 -30.66 -21.77 -4.18
N ARG A 406 -30.21 -23.02 -4.14
CA ARG A 406 -28.79 -23.36 -3.97
C ARG A 406 -28.30 -24.30 -5.06
N GLN A 407 -27.05 -24.14 -5.46
CA GLN A 407 -26.35 -25.10 -6.31
C GLN A 407 -25.60 -26.12 -5.44
N LYS A 408 -25.73 -27.40 -5.77
CA LYS A 408 -25.08 -28.51 -5.07
C LYS A 408 -23.57 -28.56 -5.40
N PRO A 409 -22.75 -29.19 -4.54
CA PRO A 409 -21.35 -29.43 -4.84
C PRO A 409 -21.16 -30.19 -6.16
N GLY A 410 -20.10 -29.87 -6.90
CA GLY A 410 -19.75 -30.54 -8.15
C GLY A 410 -18.88 -29.68 -9.07
N PRO A 411 -18.36 -30.25 -10.17
CA PRO A 411 -17.40 -29.59 -11.04
C PRO A 411 -17.96 -28.38 -11.79
N LYS A 412 -19.29 -28.28 -11.93
CA LYS A 412 -20.00 -27.14 -12.55
C LYS A 412 -20.53 -26.13 -11.53
N ASN A 413 -20.20 -26.29 -10.25
CA ASN A 413 -20.63 -25.35 -9.21
C ASN A 413 -19.98 -23.99 -9.46
N SER A 414 -20.74 -22.90 -9.35
CA SER A 414 -20.26 -21.54 -9.65
C SER A 414 -19.21 -21.02 -8.67
N LEU A 415 -19.09 -21.65 -7.48
CA LEU A 415 -18.02 -21.42 -6.51
C LEU A 415 -16.82 -22.36 -6.68
N GLY A 416 -16.85 -23.21 -7.72
CA GLY A 416 -15.87 -24.26 -7.94
C GLY A 416 -15.83 -25.27 -6.79
N LEU A 417 -14.63 -25.79 -6.51
CA LEU A 417 -14.42 -26.88 -5.56
C LEU A 417 -14.00 -26.41 -4.15
N VAL A 418 -13.65 -25.14 -4.00
CA VAL A 418 -13.23 -24.55 -2.71
C VAL A 418 -13.57 -23.07 -2.63
N LYS A 419 -13.98 -22.60 -1.45
CA LYS A 419 -14.14 -21.18 -1.12
C LYS A 419 -13.45 -20.84 0.21
N PHE A 420 -12.97 -19.60 0.32
CA PHE A 420 -12.27 -19.08 1.48
C PHE A 420 -13.08 -17.93 2.10
N LEU A 421 -13.49 -18.10 3.35
CA LEU A 421 -14.44 -17.21 4.01
C LEU A 421 -13.73 -16.35 5.05
N PHE A 422 -13.93 -15.04 4.89
CA PHE A 422 -13.57 -13.98 5.83
C PHE A 422 -14.84 -13.22 6.16
N PRO A 423 -15.63 -13.64 7.18
CA PRO A 423 -16.94 -13.06 7.47
C PRO A 423 -16.92 -11.51 7.50
N ASN A 424 -17.77 -10.88 6.70
CA ASN A 424 -17.82 -9.43 6.53
C ASN A 424 -19.25 -8.96 6.15
N SER A 425 -19.52 -7.67 6.29
CA SER A 425 -20.81 -7.05 5.96
C SER A 425 -21.11 -6.95 4.45
N ASN A 426 -20.11 -7.16 3.59
CA ASN A 426 -20.21 -7.01 2.14
C ASN A 426 -20.56 -8.32 1.41
N SER A 427 -20.68 -9.45 2.13
CA SER A 427 -20.90 -10.78 1.54
C SER A 427 -19.86 -11.19 0.48
N ILE A 428 -18.63 -10.68 0.60
CA ILE A 428 -17.52 -10.99 -0.31
C ILE A 428 -16.69 -12.15 0.23
N TYR A 429 -16.22 -13.03 -0.65
CA TYR A 429 -15.30 -14.12 -0.34
C TYR A 429 -14.39 -14.43 -1.55
N LEU A 430 -13.31 -15.17 -1.30
CA LEU A 430 -12.46 -15.72 -2.36
C LEU A 430 -12.99 -17.11 -2.71
N HIS A 431 -13.02 -17.48 -3.99
CA HIS A 431 -13.49 -18.82 -4.38
C HIS A 431 -12.92 -19.30 -5.71
N ASP A 432 -13.02 -20.60 -5.93
CA ASP A 432 -12.76 -21.25 -7.21
C ASP A 432 -13.88 -20.95 -8.24
N THR A 433 -13.69 -21.32 -9.50
CA THR A 433 -14.67 -21.15 -10.56
C THR A 433 -14.48 -22.20 -11.66
N PRO A 434 -15.56 -22.71 -12.29
CA PRO A 434 -15.46 -23.56 -13.47
C PRO A 434 -15.02 -22.75 -14.70
N SER A 435 -15.27 -21.45 -14.72
CA SER A 435 -14.88 -20.54 -15.82
C SER A 435 -13.39 -20.16 -15.78
N LYS A 436 -12.50 -21.15 -15.95
CA LYS A 436 -11.04 -20.96 -15.88
C LYS A 436 -10.47 -20.08 -17.00
N SER A 437 -11.10 -20.07 -18.17
CA SER A 437 -10.65 -19.27 -19.32
C SER A 437 -10.61 -17.77 -19.04
N LEU A 438 -11.47 -17.26 -18.15
CA LEU A 438 -11.52 -15.84 -17.79
C LEU A 438 -10.24 -15.31 -17.14
N PHE A 439 -9.38 -16.18 -16.62
CA PHE A 439 -8.09 -15.78 -16.04
C PHE A 439 -7.04 -15.41 -17.09
N ASN A 440 -7.29 -15.73 -18.36
CA ASN A 440 -6.42 -15.41 -19.50
C ASN A 440 -6.80 -14.08 -20.17
N GLU A 441 -7.93 -13.48 -19.78
CA GLU A 441 -8.34 -12.16 -20.26
C GLU A 441 -7.49 -11.07 -19.62
N GLU A 442 -7.18 -10.00 -20.35
CA GLU A 442 -6.51 -8.81 -19.80
C GLU A 442 -7.40 -8.09 -18.79
N LYS A 443 -8.66 -7.83 -19.17
CA LYS A 443 -9.66 -7.21 -18.31
C LYS A 443 -10.46 -8.30 -17.60
N ARG A 444 -10.33 -8.40 -16.28
CA ARG A 444 -10.93 -9.47 -15.46
C ARG A 444 -12.00 -8.99 -14.49
N ALA A 445 -12.70 -7.90 -14.83
CA ALA A 445 -13.87 -7.42 -14.11
C ALA A 445 -15.16 -8.09 -14.63
N PHE A 446 -15.39 -9.37 -14.29
CA PHE A 446 -16.54 -10.15 -14.79
C PHE A 446 -17.51 -10.66 -13.72
N SER A 447 -17.18 -10.53 -12.44
CA SER A 447 -17.98 -11.12 -11.35
C SER A 447 -19.11 -10.19 -10.89
N HIS A 448 -19.93 -10.70 -9.96
CA HIS A 448 -20.96 -9.97 -9.24
C HIS A 448 -20.47 -9.37 -7.91
N GLY A 449 -19.16 -9.18 -7.77
CA GLY A 449 -18.51 -8.56 -6.60
C GLY A 449 -17.52 -9.48 -5.88
N CYS A 450 -17.82 -10.79 -5.78
CA CYS A 450 -16.91 -11.78 -5.20
C CYS A 450 -15.64 -11.97 -6.05
N ILE A 451 -14.59 -12.53 -5.45
CA ILE A 451 -13.28 -12.64 -6.09
C ILE A 451 -13.01 -14.09 -6.45
N ARG A 452 -12.90 -14.39 -7.75
CA ARG A 452 -12.52 -15.73 -8.22
C ARG A 452 -11.02 -15.84 -8.27
N VAL A 453 -10.45 -16.96 -7.82
CA VAL A 453 -9.01 -17.19 -7.74
C VAL A 453 -8.59 -18.23 -8.79
N ALA A 454 -7.55 -17.93 -9.58
CA ALA A 454 -7.06 -18.83 -10.63
C ALA A 454 -6.40 -20.09 -10.07
N LYS A 455 -5.64 -19.94 -8.96
CA LYS A 455 -4.89 -20.98 -8.25
C LYS A 455 -5.48 -21.30 -6.86
N PRO A 456 -6.74 -21.73 -6.75
CA PRO A 456 -7.39 -21.91 -5.46
C PRO A 456 -6.90 -23.18 -4.75
N VAL A 457 -6.47 -24.20 -5.49
CA VAL A 457 -5.91 -25.44 -4.90
C VAL A 457 -4.56 -25.14 -4.25
N GLU A 458 -3.70 -24.42 -4.95
CA GLU A 458 -2.39 -23.98 -4.46
C GLU A 458 -2.54 -23.03 -3.27
N LEU A 459 -3.54 -22.14 -3.29
CA LEU A 459 -3.84 -21.28 -2.15
C LEU A 459 -4.24 -22.11 -0.92
N ALA A 460 -5.12 -23.10 -1.07
CA ALA A 460 -5.49 -23.99 0.02
C ALA A 460 -4.28 -24.78 0.57
N ASN A 461 -3.44 -25.31 -0.32
CA ASN A 461 -2.22 -26.02 0.06
C ASN A 461 -1.25 -25.12 0.83
N GLU A 462 -0.99 -23.90 0.36
CA GLU A 462 -0.07 -22.99 1.05
C GLU A 462 -0.62 -22.53 2.40
N ILE A 463 -1.93 -22.27 2.53
CA ILE A 463 -2.56 -21.93 3.82
C ILE A 463 -2.45 -23.10 4.80
N LEU A 464 -2.67 -24.34 4.36
CA LEU A 464 -2.70 -25.52 5.22
C LEU A 464 -1.36 -26.21 5.40
N LYS A 465 -0.30 -25.72 4.75
CA LYS A 465 1.04 -26.31 4.72
C LYS A 465 1.62 -26.67 6.09
N ASP A 466 1.35 -25.85 7.09
CA ASP A 466 1.86 -26.01 8.45
C ASP A 466 0.97 -26.92 9.32
N ASP A 467 -0.20 -27.32 8.81
CA ASP A 467 -1.05 -28.32 9.44
C ASP A 467 -0.77 -29.72 8.86
N LYS A 468 0.06 -30.50 9.58
CA LYS A 468 0.43 -31.88 9.20
C LYS A 468 -0.76 -32.82 9.00
N SER A 469 -1.95 -32.48 9.51
CA SER A 469 -3.16 -33.29 9.31
C SER A 469 -3.85 -33.05 7.97
N TRP A 470 -3.41 -32.06 7.18
CA TRP A 470 -3.94 -31.68 5.88
C TRP A 470 -2.86 -31.77 4.80
N THR A 471 -2.67 -32.99 4.27
CA THR A 471 -1.80 -33.20 3.10
C THR A 471 -2.48 -32.74 1.81
N PRO A 472 -1.74 -32.47 0.73
CA PRO A 472 -2.32 -32.13 -0.57
C PRO A 472 -3.35 -33.14 -1.07
N GLU A 473 -3.12 -34.45 -0.84
CA GLU A 473 -4.04 -35.53 -1.24
C GLU A 473 -5.34 -35.46 -0.45
N LYS A 474 -5.28 -35.13 0.85
CA LYS A 474 -6.47 -34.96 1.68
C LYS A 474 -7.26 -33.72 1.30
N ILE A 475 -6.58 -32.63 0.94
CA ILE A 475 -7.20 -31.40 0.43
C ILE A 475 -7.95 -31.71 -0.87
N ASP A 476 -7.28 -32.37 -1.82
CA ASP A 476 -7.89 -32.78 -3.09
C ASP A 476 -9.10 -33.70 -2.87
N ALA A 477 -8.97 -34.70 -1.99
CA ALA A 477 -10.06 -35.60 -1.64
C ALA A 477 -11.25 -34.84 -1.01
N ALA A 478 -11.00 -33.84 -0.17
CA ALA A 478 -12.05 -32.99 0.40
C ALA A 478 -12.74 -32.13 -0.66
N MET A 479 -11.98 -31.60 -1.63
CA MET A 479 -12.50 -30.82 -2.76
C MET A 479 -13.43 -31.64 -3.66
N HIS A 480 -13.11 -32.92 -3.88
CA HIS A 480 -13.86 -33.82 -4.77
C HIS A 480 -14.86 -34.74 -4.07
N LYS A 481 -15.06 -34.61 -2.76
CA LYS A 481 -15.95 -35.47 -1.96
C LYS A 481 -17.42 -35.44 -2.36
N GLY A 482 -17.86 -34.36 -3.04
CA GLY A 482 -19.28 -34.14 -3.39
C GLY A 482 -20.16 -33.79 -2.20
N LYS A 483 -19.58 -33.64 -1.00
CA LYS A 483 -20.25 -33.24 0.24
C LYS A 483 -19.45 -32.11 0.89
N GLU A 484 -20.14 -31.02 1.20
CA GLU A 484 -19.53 -29.84 1.82
C GLU A 484 -18.83 -30.20 3.13
N SER A 485 -17.61 -29.68 3.32
CA SER A 485 -16.88 -29.78 4.56
C SER A 485 -16.17 -28.46 4.88
N TRP A 486 -16.12 -28.14 6.15
CA TRP A 486 -15.56 -26.89 6.65
C TRP A 486 -14.28 -27.18 7.43
N TYR A 487 -13.27 -26.37 7.18
CA TYR A 487 -12.05 -26.32 7.98
C TYR A 487 -11.93 -24.93 8.60
N THR A 488 -11.79 -24.88 9.93
CA THR A 488 -11.54 -23.64 10.68
C THR A 488 -10.04 -23.45 10.85
N LEU A 489 -9.53 -22.30 10.44
CA LEU A 489 -8.10 -22.00 10.56
C LEU A 489 -7.71 -21.85 12.04
N LYS A 490 -6.53 -22.37 12.39
CA LYS A 490 -5.93 -22.20 13.73
C LYS A 490 -5.57 -20.74 13.99
N ASN A 491 -4.97 -20.10 12.98
CA ASN A 491 -4.65 -18.69 12.99
C ASN A 491 -5.48 -18.00 11.90
N LYS A 492 -6.07 -16.86 12.24
CA LYS A 492 -6.78 -16.03 11.26
C LYS A 492 -5.77 -15.41 10.31
N ILE A 493 -6.14 -15.29 9.04
CA ILE A 493 -5.31 -14.67 8.02
C ILE A 493 -6.00 -13.38 7.57
N PRO A 494 -5.45 -12.19 7.84
CA PRO A 494 -5.98 -10.94 7.31
C PRO A 494 -6.06 -10.98 5.78
N VAL A 495 -7.20 -10.60 5.24
CA VAL A 495 -7.43 -10.41 3.80
C VAL A 495 -7.62 -8.92 3.56
N TYR A 496 -6.73 -8.33 2.78
CA TYR A 496 -6.75 -6.92 2.39
C TYR A 496 -7.13 -6.78 0.92
N ILE A 497 -8.24 -6.10 0.63
CA ILE A 497 -8.67 -5.81 -0.73
C ILE A 497 -8.42 -4.32 -0.98
N GLY A 498 -7.38 -4.03 -1.76
CA GLY A 498 -6.93 -2.68 -2.10
C GLY A 498 -7.21 -2.30 -3.55
N TYR A 499 -6.99 -1.03 -3.86
CA TYR A 499 -7.17 -0.46 -5.20
C TYR A 499 -5.97 0.43 -5.54
N PHE A 500 -4.96 -0.16 -6.17
CA PHE A 500 -3.74 0.55 -6.57
C PHE A 500 -3.54 0.46 -8.08
N THR A 501 -3.55 1.61 -8.74
CA THR A 501 -3.34 1.78 -10.20
C THR A 501 -1.88 2.10 -10.53
N ALA A 502 -1.07 2.44 -9.53
CA ALA A 502 0.40 2.48 -9.59
C ALA A 502 0.97 1.68 -8.42
N TRP A 503 1.95 0.83 -8.69
CA TRP A 503 2.61 -0.01 -7.68
C TRP A 503 4.05 -0.33 -8.07
N VAL A 504 4.99 -0.25 -7.15
CA VAL A 504 6.39 -0.62 -7.31
C VAL A 504 6.59 -2.03 -6.75
N ASP A 505 7.04 -2.95 -7.58
CA ASP A 505 7.30 -4.31 -7.11
C ASP A 505 8.60 -4.42 -6.28
N ASN A 506 8.88 -5.62 -5.80
CA ASN A 506 10.07 -5.91 -4.99
C ASN A 506 11.40 -5.74 -5.78
N GLU A 507 11.34 -5.60 -7.10
CA GLU A 507 12.49 -5.36 -7.98
C GLU A 507 12.69 -3.85 -8.23
N GLY A 508 11.86 -3.00 -7.64
CA GLY A 508 11.90 -1.55 -7.82
C GLY A 508 11.25 -1.08 -9.13
N VAL A 509 10.54 -1.96 -9.85
CA VAL A 509 9.91 -1.63 -11.13
C VAL A 509 8.52 -1.07 -10.89
N ILE A 510 8.23 0.08 -11.50
CA ILE A 510 6.88 0.68 -11.47
C ILE A 510 5.92 -0.02 -12.43
N HIS A 511 4.76 -0.39 -11.91
CA HIS A 511 3.62 -0.95 -12.64
C HIS A 511 2.52 0.11 -12.72
N PHE A 512 1.88 0.22 -13.88
CA PHE A 512 0.64 0.98 -14.02
C PHE A 512 -0.49 0.08 -14.53
N TYR A 513 -1.60 0.09 -13.82
CA TYR A 513 -2.78 -0.70 -14.14
C TYR A 513 -3.93 0.21 -14.58
N ASP A 514 -4.82 -0.32 -15.41
CA ASP A 514 -6.04 0.38 -15.83
C ASP A 514 -6.88 0.78 -14.60
N ASP A 515 -7.43 1.99 -14.59
CA ASP A 515 -8.36 2.46 -13.55
C ASP A 515 -9.76 1.87 -13.78
N VAL A 516 -9.90 0.56 -13.53
CA VAL A 516 -11.06 -0.27 -13.88
C VAL A 516 -12.41 0.23 -13.36
N TYR A 517 -12.41 1.03 -12.29
CA TYR A 517 -13.60 1.60 -11.64
C TYR A 517 -13.62 3.13 -11.66
N GLN A 518 -12.71 3.79 -12.38
CA GLN A 518 -12.63 5.25 -12.56
C GLN A 518 -12.56 5.99 -11.21
N ARG A 519 -11.63 5.57 -10.35
CA ARG A 519 -11.45 6.10 -8.99
C ARG A 519 -10.31 7.10 -8.88
N ASP A 520 -9.40 7.15 -9.83
CA ASP A 520 -8.21 8.00 -9.76
C ASP A 520 -8.58 9.47 -9.92
N ASP A 521 -9.39 9.82 -10.93
CA ASP A 521 -9.78 11.21 -11.19
C ASP A 521 -10.59 11.81 -10.03
N ARG A 522 -11.51 11.03 -9.44
CA ARG A 522 -12.30 11.49 -8.29
C ARG A 522 -11.41 11.83 -7.09
N LEU A 523 -10.34 11.07 -6.86
CA LEU A 523 -9.36 11.36 -5.81
C LEU A 523 -8.45 12.53 -6.20
N ALA A 524 -8.01 12.60 -7.45
CA ALA A 524 -7.17 13.69 -7.95
C ALA A 524 -7.85 15.05 -7.79
N THR A 525 -9.14 15.18 -8.13
CA THR A 525 -9.94 16.39 -7.90
C THR A 525 -9.87 16.84 -6.43
N MET A 526 -10.04 15.92 -5.47
CA MET A 526 -9.95 16.26 -4.05
C MET A 526 -8.54 16.67 -3.59
N LEU A 527 -7.50 16.20 -4.28
CA LEU A 527 -6.11 16.48 -3.94
C LEU A 527 -5.57 17.77 -4.56
N PHE A 528 -6.05 18.14 -5.75
CA PHE A 528 -5.47 19.22 -6.55
C PHE A 528 -6.32 20.48 -6.64
N GLU A 529 -7.61 20.40 -6.29
CA GLU A 529 -8.53 21.53 -6.28
C GLU A 529 -8.77 22.09 -4.86
N GLU A 530 -8.02 21.62 -3.85
CA GLU A 530 -8.05 22.12 -2.46
C GLU A 530 -7.18 23.35 -2.19
#